data_AF-A0A7S4R7T7-F1
#
_entry.id   AF-A0A7S4R7T7-F1
#
_cell.length_a   1.000
_cell.length_b   1.000
_cell.length_c   1.000
_cell.angle_alpha   90.00
_cell.angle_beta   90.00
_cell.angle_gamma   90.00
#
_symmetry.space_group_name_H-M   'P 1'
#
loop_
_entity.id
_entity.type
_entity.pdbx_description
1 polymer ?
#
loop_
_entity_poly.entity_id
_entity_poly.type
_entity_poly.pdbx_seq_one_letter_code
_entity_poly.pdbx_strand_id
1 'polypeptide(L)'
;MMPSFKITNPKGYKKGNITFSPNDDVFVIERYEDIMSDDEKAMLWYTNQDKRKIQHSIKKTLKAMQKNTNTCNRCIRGLEHMISPEHFEQKKINRDCVQLGVLKEQQRQEMYGIIDSNELRNISSKASKWARNKALEQGAIDAMYQQELAVNMYDRH
;
A
#
# COMPACT_ATOMS: atom_id res chain seq x y z
N MET A 1 14.95 16.53 23.34
CA MET A 1 13.74 17.32 23.65
C MET A 1 13.04 17.64 22.34
N MET A 2 11.77 17.25 22.18
CA MET A 2 10.99 17.55 20.96
C MET A 2 10.43 18.98 21.05
N PRO A 3 10.50 19.78 19.97
CA PRO A 3 9.94 21.13 19.98
C PRO A 3 8.41 21.07 20.07
N SER A 4 7.85 21.80 21.04
CA SER A 4 6.41 21.93 21.19
C SER A 4 5.86 22.94 20.17
N PHE A 5 5.03 22.47 19.25
CA PHE A 5 4.32 23.35 18.33
C PHE A 5 3.15 24.01 19.06
N LYS A 6 3.26 25.32 19.32
CA LYS A 6 2.15 26.13 19.81
C LYS A 6 1.27 26.52 18.62
N ILE A 7 0.10 25.89 18.50
CA ILE A 7 -0.94 26.32 17.57
C ILE A 7 -1.46 27.67 18.07
N THR A 8 -1.03 28.75 17.45
CA THR A 8 -1.57 30.08 17.72
C THR A 8 -2.81 30.26 16.85
N ASN A 9 -3.99 30.28 17.48
CA ASN A 9 -5.22 30.64 16.78
C ASN A 9 -5.06 32.09 16.29
N PRO A 10 -5.26 32.37 14.99
CA PRO A 10 -5.23 33.74 14.49
C PRO A 10 -6.26 34.59 15.23
N LYS A 11 -5.80 35.66 15.87
CA LYS A 11 -6.62 36.60 16.63
C LYS A 11 -7.73 37.15 15.72
N GLY A 12 -8.99 36.85 16.02
CA GLY A 12 -10.15 37.50 15.38
C GLY A 12 -11.26 36.58 14.90
N TYR A 13 -11.02 35.26 14.77
CA TYR A 13 -12.10 34.34 14.39
C TYR A 13 -12.95 33.97 15.62
N LYS A 14 -14.12 34.61 15.76
CA LYS A 14 -15.19 34.11 16.62
C LYS A 14 -15.64 32.76 16.04
N LYS A 15 -15.48 31.66 16.78
CA LYS A 15 -16.05 30.37 16.39
C LYS A 15 -17.56 30.57 16.21
N GLY A 16 -18.06 30.36 14.99
CA GLY A 16 -19.50 30.32 14.74
C GLY A 16 -20.12 29.18 15.55
N ASN A 17 -21.36 29.36 16.01
CA ASN A 17 -22.11 28.28 16.61
C ASN A 17 -22.34 27.20 15.54
N ILE A 18 -21.68 26.07 15.70
CA ILE A 18 -21.95 24.87 14.91
C ILE A 18 -23.34 24.41 15.34
N THR A 19 -24.33 24.65 14.49
CA THR A 19 -25.66 24.07 14.62
C THR A 19 -25.72 22.91 13.64
N PHE A 20 -25.97 21.72 14.17
CA PHE A 20 -26.27 20.57 13.33
C PHE A 20 -27.68 20.78 12.77
N SER A 21 -27.84 20.68 11.45
CA SER A 21 -29.16 20.74 10.82
C SER A 21 -30.03 19.62 11.42
N PRO A 22 -31.27 19.89 11.87
CA PRO A 22 -32.14 18.90 12.49
C PRO A 22 -32.79 17.96 11.47
N ASN A 23 -32.04 17.58 10.43
CA ASN A 23 -32.47 16.55 9.49
C ASN A 23 -31.96 15.22 10.01
N ASP A 24 -32.66 14.71 11.02
CA ASP A 24 -32.58 13.32 11.48
C ASP A 24 -33.33 12.42 10.50
N ASP A 25 -32.88 12.37 9.24
CA ASP A 25 -33.09 11.17 8.45
C ASP A 25 -32.07 10.15 8.96
N VAL A 26 -32.41 9.51 10.07
CA VAL A 26 -31.67 8.36 10.59
C VAL A 26 -31.89 7.24 9.59
N PHE A 27 -31.02 7.17 8.58
CA PHE A 27 -30.94 6.02 7.71
C PHE A 27 -30.46 4.84 8.56
N VAL A 28 -31.39 3.99 8.96
CA VAL A 28 -31.05 2.66 9.49
C VAL A 28 -30.50 1.89 8.31
N ILE A 29 -29.18 1.82 8.21
CA ILE A 29 -28.51 0.94 7.26
C ILE A 29 -28.79 -0.49 7.73
N GLU A 30 -29.70 -1.16 7.04
CA GLU A 30 -29.98 -2.56 7.26
C GLU A 30 -28.69 -3.37 7.08
N ARG A 31 -28.48 -4.34 7.97
CA ARG A 31 -27.27 -5.17 7.91
C ARG A 31 -27.34 -6.02 6.65
N TYR A 32 -26.29 -5.99 5.84
CA TYR A 32 -26.18 -6.79 4.61
C TYR A 32 -26.44 -8.29 4.84
N GLU A 33 -26.22 -8.78 6.07
CA GLU A 33 -26.49 -10.15 6.51
C GLU A 33 -27.99 -10.51 6.46
N ASP A 34 -28.86 -9.53 6.66
CA ASP A 34 -30.32 -9.68 6.78
C ASP A 34 -31.02 -9.53 5.41
N ILE A 35 -30.36 -8.92 4.42
CA ILE A 35 -30.95 -8.57 3.11
C ILE A 35 -30.45 -9.49 1.98
N MET A 36 -29.19 -9.96 2.06
CA MET A 36 -28.59 -10.75 0.97
C MET A 36 -29.03 -12.22 0.99
N SER A 37 -29.29 -12.74 -0.22
CA SER A 37 -29.50 -14.16 -0.47
C SER A 37 -28.22 -14.96 -0.18
N ASP A 38 -28.36 -16.25 0.15
CA ASP A 38 -27.23 -17.14 0.43
C ASP A 38 -26.29 -17.30 -0.78
N ASP A 39 -26.82 -17.21 -2.00
CA ASP A 39 -26.01 -17.22 -3.23
C ASP A 39 -25.17 -15.95 -3.38
N GLU A 40 -25.72 -14.80 -3.02
CA GLU A 40 -25.00 -13.52 -3.04
C GLU A 40 -23.96 -13.46 -1.91
N LYS A 41 -24.26 -14.07 -0.76
CA LYS A 41 -23.30 -14.24 0.35
C LYS A 41 -22.11 -15.10 -0.07
N ALA A 42 -22.32 -16.11 -0.92
CA ALA A 42 -21.26 -16.93 -1.48
C ALA A 42 -20.37 -16.17 -2.50
N MET A 43 -20.91 -15.13 -3.15
CA MET A 43 -20.15 -14.22 -4.02
C MET A 43 -19.31 -13.16 -3.28
N LEU A 44 -19.42 -13.07 -1.95
CA LEU A 44 -18.62 -12.10 -1.18
C LEU A 44 -17.13 -12.44 -1.27
N TRP A 45 -16.33 -11.42 -1.63
CA TRP A 45 -14.88 -11.53 -1.77
C TRP A 45 -14.14 -11.92 -0.48
N TYR A 46 -14.79 -11.78 0.69
CA TYR A 46 -14.18 -12.07 1.98
C TYR A 46 -15.06 -12.95 2.84
N THR A 47 -14.52 -14.10 3.24
CA THR A 47 -15.18 -15.00 4.18
C THR A 47 -15.18 -14.44 5.60
N ASN A 48 -16.02 -14.99 6.47
CA ASN A 48 -15.99 -14.66 7.90
C ASN A 48 -14.64 -14.98 8.55
N GLN A 49 -13.89 -15.95 8.02
CA GLN A 49 -12.54 -16.25 8.47
C GLN A 49 -11.56 -15.13 8.08
N ASP A 50 -11.68 -14.57 6.88
CA ASP A 50 -10.85 -13.46 6.42
C ASP A 50 -11.15 -12.17 7.18
N LYS A 51 -12.43 -11.92 7.48
CA LYS A 51 -12.85 -10.80 8.36
C LYS A 51 -12.16 -10.89 9.72
N ARG A 52 -12.09 -12.08 10.33
CA ARG A 52 -11.37 -12.30 11.60
C ARG A 52 -9.87 -12.03 11.49
N LYS A 53 -9.23 -12.49 10.40
CA LYS A 53 -7.80 -12.23 10.14
C LYS A 53 -7.52 -10.74 9.95
N ILE A 54 -8.35 -10.04 9.18
CA ILE A 54 -8.27 -8.60 8.94
C ILE A 54 -8.45 -7.83 10.25
N GLN A 55 -9.50 -8.14 11.03
CA GLN A 55 -9.73 -7.52 12.34
C GLN A 55 -8.55 -7.71 13.29
N HIS A 56 -7.97 -8.91 13.33
CA HIS A 56 -6.79 -9.18 14.16
C HIS A 56 -5.58 -8.34 13.73
N SER A 57 -5.34 -8.24 12.42
CA SER A 57 -4.26 -7.43 11.84
C SER A 57 -4.43 -5.93 12.13
N ILE A 58 -5.64 -5.41 11.94
CA ILE A 58 -5.99 -4.01 12.23
C ILE A 58 -5.77 -3.71 13.72
N LYS A 59 -6.27 -4.56 14.61
CA LYS A 59 -6.13 -4.40 16.06
C LYS A 59 -4.66 -4.36 16.49
N LYS A 60 -3.80 -5.19 15.89
CA LYS A 60 -2.36 -5.20 16.15
C LYS A 60 -1.71 -3.89 15.68
N THR A 61 -2.09 -3.40 14.50
CA THR A 61 -1.60 -2.14 13.92
C THR A 61 -1.99 -0.94 14.78
N LEU A 62 -3.26 -0.84 15.18
CA LEU A 62 -3.75 0.25 16.03
C LEU A 62 -3.03 0.29 17.39
N LYS A 63 -2.79 -0.87 18.02
CA LYS A 63 -2.02 -0.95 19.26
C LYS A 63 -0.56 -0.49 19.09
N ALA A 64 0.07 -0.78 17.95
CA ALA A 64 1.43 -0.33 17.65
C ALA A 64 1.49 1.19 17.44
N MET A 65 0.50 1.76 16.74
CA MET A 65 0.35 3.22 16.56
C MET A 65 0.15 3.94 17.90
N GLN A 66 -0.75 3.43 18.75
CA GLN A 66 -1.02 4.02 20.08
C GLN A 66 0.20 4.06 20.98
N LYS A 67 1.07 3.03 20.89
CA LYS A 67 2.30 2.97 21.69
C LYS A 67 3.44 3.84 21.13
N ASN A 68 3.23 4.51 19.99
CA ASN A 68 4.24 5.26 19.25
C ASN A 68 5.52 4.45 18.95
N THR A 69 5.44 3.13 19.08
CA THR A 69 6.48 2.20 18.66
C THR A 69 6.27 1.96 17.17
N ASN A 70 6.64 2.95 16.36
CA ASN A 70 6.75 2.77 14.92
C ASN A 70 7.96 1.87 14.63
N THR A 71 7.86 0.58 14.96
CA THR A 71 8.90 -0.42 14.64
C THR A 71 8.59 -1.16 13.33
N CYS A 72 7.56 -0.75 12.61
CA CYS A 72 7.25 -1.35 11.33
C CYS A 72 7.76 -0.46 10.19
N ASN A 73 8.98 -0.71 9.74
CA ASN A 73 9.38 -0.42 8.36
C ASN A 73 8.55 -1.23 7.33
N ARG A 74 7.58 -2.06 7.78
CA ARG A 74 6.50 -2.67 6.98
C ARG A 74 5.17 -1.92 7.14
N CYS A 75 5.23 -0.61 7.38
CA CYS A 75 4.09 0.26 7.57
C CYS A 75 3.09 0.14 6.39
N ILE A 76 1.85 -0.27 6.69
CA ILE A 76 0.55 -0.05 6.01
C ILE A 76 0.46 -0.37 4.50
N ARG A 77 1.46 -0.01 3.69
CA ARG A 77 1.78 -0.61 2.38
C ARG A 77 2.22 -2.09 2.48
N GLY A 78 2.44 -2.58 3.70
CA GLY A 78 2.88 -3.93 3.99
C GLY A 78 1.80 -5.02 3.97
N LEU A 79 0.65 -4.88 3.29
CA LEU A 79 -0.20 -6.05 3.00
C LEU A 79 0.16 -6.73 1.67
N GLU A 80 0.97 -6.07 0.83
CA GLU A 80 1.43 -6.60 -0.46
C GLU A 80 2.04 -8.00 -0.33
N HIS A 81 2.86 -8.24 0.70
CA HIS A 81 3.47 -9.57 0.93
C HIS A 81 2.46 -10.66 1.33
N MET A 82 1.29 -10.29 1.84
CA MET A 82 0.22 -11.23 2.17
C MET A 82 -0.76 -11.44 1.01
N ILE A 83 -0.94 -10.41 0.16
CA ILE A 83 -1.87 -10.44 -0.97
C ILE A 83 -1.19 -11.01 -2.22
N SER A 84 0.08 -10.68 -2.44
CA SER A 84 0.90 -11.17 -3.56
C SER A 84 2.37 -11.36 -3.11
N PRO A 85 2.69 -12.53 -2.52
CA PRO A 85 4.02 -12.85 -2.02
C PRO A 85 5.11 -12.75 -3.11
N GLU A 86 4.79 -13.19 -4.32
CA GLU A 86 5.70 -13.18 -5.48
C GLU A 86 6.10 -11.74 -5.85
N HIS A 87 5.14 -10.82 -5.88
CA HIS A 87 5.41 -9.43 -6.21
C HIS A 87 6.25 -8.73 -5.14
N PHE A 88 6.07 -9.13 -3.88
CA PHE A 88 6.92 -8.67 -2.78
C PHE A 88 8.36 -9.16 -2.91
N GLU A 89 8.58 -10.45 -3.18
CA GLU A 89 9.93 -10.99 -3.40
C GLU A 89 10.59 -10.35 -4.64
N GLN A 90 9.85 -10.10 -5.72
CA GLN A 90 10.40 -9.40 -6.89
C GLN A 90 10.81 -7.95 -6.55
N LYS A 91 10.00 -7.21 -5.76
CA LYS A 91 10.38 -5.86 -5.28
C LYS A 91 11.66 -5.90 -4.44
N LYS A 92 11.80 -6.93 -3.60
CA LYS A 92 13.01 -7.15 -2.79
C LYS A 92 14.22 -7.43 -3.67
N ILE A 93 14.12 -8.36 -4.62
CA ILE A 93 15.18 -8.65 -5.60
C ILE A 93 15.58 -7.38 -6.35
N ASN A 94 14.61 -6.60 -6.84
CA ASN A 94 14.88 -5.36 -7.56
C ASN A 94 15.65 -4.35 -6.71
N ARG A 95 15.25 -4.17 -5.44
CA ARG A 95 15.95 -3.29 -4.50
C ARG A 95 17.38 -3.78 -4.25
N ASP A 96 17.54 -5.08 -4.04
CA ASP A 96 18.85 -5.68 -3.75
C ASP A 96 19.77 -5.57 -4.99
N CYS A 97 19.24 -5.72 -6.22
CA CYS A 97 19.96 -5.47 -7.47
C CYS A 97 20.42 -4.00 -7.60
N VAL A 98 19.55 -3.04 -7.29
CA VAL A 98 19.91 -1.60 -7.29
C VAL A 98 21.07 -1.35 -6.31
N GLN A 99 20.95 -1.88 -5.09
CA GLN A 99 21.96 -1.73 -4.05
C GLN A 99 23.30 -2.35 -4.46
N LEU A 100 23.28 -3.56 -5.01
CA LEU A 100 24.48 -4.22 -5.54
C LEU A 100 25.11 -3.43 -6.68
N GLY A 101 24.31 -2.84 -7.57
CA GLY A 101 24.81 -1.99 -8.66
C GLY A 101 25.57 -0.76 -8.14
N VAL A 102 25.01 -0.10 -7.11
CA VAL A 102 25.64 1.06 -6.46
C VAL A 102 26.95 0.64 -5.76
N LEU A 103 26.95 -0.45 -5.00
CA LEU A 103 28.14 -0.93 -4.30
C LEU A 103 29.28 -1.30 -5.26
N LYS A 104 28.97 -1.96 -6.37
CA LYS A 104 29.96 -2.30 -7.40
C LYS A 104 30.59 -1.05 -8.02
N GLU A 105 29.77 -0.02 -8.29
CA GLU A 105 30.28 1.24 -8.81
C GLU A 105 31.13 1.99 -7.78
N GLN A 106 30.72 2.01 -6.50
CA GLN A 106 31.52 2.59 -5.43
C GLN A 106 32.89 1.91 -5.33
N GLN A 107 32.93 0.58 -5.39
CA GLN A 107 34.16 -0.19 -5.39
C GLN A 107 35.03 0.11 -6.63
N ARG A 108 34.43 0.24 -7.81
CA ARG A 108 35.13 0.65 -9.04
C ARG A 108 35.75 2.03 -8.86
N GLN A 109 34.97 2.99 -8.39
CA GLN A 109 35.42 4.37 -8.13
C GLN A 109 36.58 4.41 -7.14
N GLU A 110 36.50 3.65 -6.04
CA GLU A 110 37.58 3.50 -5.06
C GLU A 110 38.86 2.92 -5.69
N MET A 111 38.75 1.85 -6.48
CA MET A 111 39.89 1.23 -7.15
C MET A 111 40.63 2.18 -8.11
N TYR A 112 39.91 3.08 -8.77
CA TYR A 112 40.50 4.06 -9.71
C TYR A 112 40.76 5.43 -9.09
N GLY A 113 40.45 5.64 -7.80
CA GLY A 113 40.57 6.94 -7.14
C GLY A 113 39.65 8.02 -7.73
N ILE A 114 38.53 7.62 -8.32
CA ILE A 114 37.53 8.52 -8.93
C ILE A 114 36.41 8.75 -7.91
N ILE A 115 35.87 9.96 -7.85
CA ILE A 115 34.66 10.26 -7.07
C ILE A 115 33.65 10.92 -8.00
N ASP A 116 32.63 10.16 -8.42
CA ASP A 116 31.56 10.62 -9.29
C ASP A 116 30.19 10.27 -8.70
N SER A 117 29.60 11.24 -8.02
CA SER A 117 28.28 11.14 -7.41
C SER A 117 27.14 11.12 -8.44
N ASN A 118 27.34 11.69 -9.63
CA ASN A 118 26.34 11.69 -10.69
C ASN A 118 26.20 10.30 -11.29
N GLU A 119 27.30 9.58 -11.47
CA GLU A 119 27.24 8.22 -12.01
C GLU A 119 26.59 7.23 -11.03
N LEU A 120 26.85 7.37 -9.73
CA LEU A 120 26.13 6.59 -8.70
C LEU A 120 24.61 6.86 -8.74
N ARG A 121 24.21 8.12 -8.92
CA ARG A 121 22.79 8.50 -9.09
C ARG A 121 22.22 7.92 -10.38
N ASN A 122 22.96 7.93 -11.47
CA ASN A 122 22.54 7.38 -12.76
C ASN A 122 22.31 5.87 -12.66
N ILE A 123 23.22 5.13 -12.02
CA ILE A 123 23.09 3.68 -11.82
C ILE A 123 21.86 3.35 -10.96
N SER A 124 21.69 4.06 -9.84
CA SER A 124 20.49 3.93 -8.99
C SER A 124 19.20 4.20 -9.77
N SER A 125 19.20 5.23 -10.62
CA SER A 125 18.05 5.61 -11.45
C SER A 125 17.78 4.62 -12.58
N LYS A 126 18.82 4.10 -13.25
CA LYS A 126 18.71 3.11 -14.33
C LYS A 126 18.13 1.79 -13.81
N ALA A 127 18.64 1.30 -12.68
CA ALA A 127 18.15 0.08 -12.05
C ALA A 127 16.68 0.24 -11.58
N SER A 128 16.32 1.41 -11.05
CA SER A 128 14.93 1.73 -10.69
C SER A 128 14.00 1.83 -11.90
N LYS A 129 14.47 2.40 -13.03
CA LYS A 129 13.69 2.53 -14.27
C LYS A 129 13.45 1.18 -14.94
N TRP A 130 14.45 0.30 -14.94
CA TRP A 130 14.29 -1.08 -15.44
C TRP A 130 13.25 -1.84 -14.62
N ALA A 131 13.35 -1.80 -13.29
CA ALA A 131 12.38 -2.43 -12.39
C ALA A 131 10.96 -1.90 -12.62
N ARG A 132 10.81 -0.58 -12.79
CA ARG A 132 9.53 0.05 -13.12
C ARG A 132 8.97 -0.43 -14.46
N ASN A 133 9.80 -0.46 -15.51
CA ASN A 133 9.36 -0.89 -16.84
C ASN A 133 8.94 -2.37 -16.83
N LYS A 134 9.68 -3.24 -16.13
CA LYS A 134 9.29 -4.65 -15.98
C LYS A 134 7.97 -4.83 -15.23
N ALA A 135 7.72 -4.03 -14.20
CA ALA A 135 6.45 -4.05 -13.49
C ALA A 135 5.28 -3.60 -14.39
N LEU A 136 5.50 -2.60 -15.26
CA LEU A 136 4.49 -2.16 -16.24
C LEU A 136 4.21 -3.23 -17.29
N GLU A 137 5.24 -3.88 -17.83
CA GLU A 137 5.08 -5.01 -18.76
C GLU A 137 4.28 -6.15 -18.12
N GLN A 138 4.63 -6.53 -16.89
CA GLN A 138 3.91 -7.58 -16.18
C GLN A 138 2.45 -7.20 -15.91
N GLY A 139 2.20 -5.96 -15.48
CA GLY A 139 0.83 -5.48 -15.27
C GLY A 139 -0.02 -5.47 -16.53
N ALA A 140 0.58 -5.23 -17.71
CA ALA A 140 -0.12 -5.33 -18.98
C ALA A 140 -0.51 -6.78 -19.31
N ILE A 141 0.40 -7.73 -19.06
CA ILE A 141 0.14 -9.18 -19.25
C ILE A 141 -0.98 -9.65 -18.31
N ASP A 142 -0.92 -9.27 -17.03
CA ASP A 142 -1.92 -9.66 -16.04
C ASP A 142 -3.32 -9.11 -16.41
N ALA A 143 -3.39 -7.88 -16.93
CA ALA A 143 -4.64 -7.28 -17.40
C ALA A 143 -5.24 -8.04 -18.60
N MET A 144 -4.42 -8.48 -19.53
CA MET A 144 -4.87 -9.32 -20.66
C MET A 144 -5.41 -10.66 -20.18
N TYR A 145 -4.70 -11.31 -19.24
CA TYR A 145 -5.15 -12.57 -18.67
C TYR A 145 -6.50 -12.46 -17.95
N GLN A 146 -6.74 -11.35 -17.24
CA GLN A 146 -8.05 -11.11 -16.61
C GLN A 146 -9.17 -10.91 -17.64
N GLN A 147 -8.89 -10.26 -18.77
CA GLN A 147 -9.86 -10.13 -19.86
C GLN A 147 -10.20 -11.49 -20.48
N GLU A 148 -9.19 -12.33 -20.74
CA GLU A 148 -9.41 -13.69 -21.27
C GLU A 148 -10.23 -14.56 -20.30
N LEU A 149 -9.93 -14.49 -19.00
CA LEU A 149 -10.73 -15.18 -17.98
C LEU A 149 -12.18 -14.69 -17.97
N ALA A 150 -12.41 -13.38 -18.06
CA ALA A 150 -13.74 -12.81 -18.09
C ALA A 150 -14.53 -13.32 -19.31
N VAL A 151 -13.94 -13.31 -20.51
CA VAL A 151 -14.58 -13.81 -21.74
C VAL A 151 -14.95 -15.29 -21.61
N ASN A 152 -14.01 -16.12 -21.15
CA ASN A 152 -14.24 -17.56 -20.97
C ASN A 152 -15.33 -17.91 -19.94
N MET A 153 -15.61 -17.02 -18.98
CA MET A 153 -16.71 -17.20 -18.03
C MET A 153 -18.08 -16.92 -18.66
N TYR A 154 -18.17 -15.97 -19.60
CA TYR A 154 -19.42 -15.66 -20.29
C TYR A 154 -19.82 -16.71 -21.32
N ASP A 155 -18.85 -17.37 -21.98
CA ASP A 155 -19.11 -18.41 -23.00
C ASP A 155 -19.58 -19.77 -22.41
N ARG A 156 -19.60 -19.93 -21.08
CA ARG A 156 -20.04 -21.17 -20.42
C ARG A 156 -21.49 -21.14 -19.93
N HIS A 157 -22.25 -20.09 -20.25
CA HIS A 157 -23.68 -19.95 -19.97
C HIS A 157 -24.50 -20.00 -21.26
#